data_AF-A0A4R7S0A8-F1
#
_entry.id   AF-A0A4R7S0A8-F1
#
_cell.length_a   1.000
_cell.length_b   1.000
_cell.length_c   1.000
_cell.angle_alpha   90.00
_cell.angle_beta   90.00
_cell.angle_gamma   90.00
#
_symmetry.space_group_name_H-M   'P 1'
#
loop_
_entity.id
_entity.type
_entity.pdbx_description
1 polymer ?
#
loop_
_entity_poly.entity_id
_entity_poly.type
_entity_poly.pdbx_seq_one_letter_code
_entity_poly.pdbx_strand_id
1 'polypeptide(L)'
;MVRCALFTQIDKDWVEADNANMAAVISAPKSWVASVGRLSLPKKTERRLHALMERNNDGQLTATERRELAALVEWSENVSLIRAEALKLLGRQPA
;
A
#
# COMPACT_ATOMS: atom_id res chain seq x y z
N MET A 1 -8.61 35.82 18.55
CA MET A 1 -8.71 35.95 17.07
C MET A 1 -7.35 35.92 16.36
N VAL A 2 -6.31 35.23 16.88
CA VAL A 2 -4.97 35.16 16.22
C VAL A 2 -4.59 33.72 15.85
N ARG A 3 -5.38 32.72 16.26
CA ARG A 3 -5.06 31.30 16.09
C ARG A 3 -5.55 30.69 14.77
N CYS A 4 -6.26 31.46 13.94
CA CYS A 4 -6.80 30.98 12.65
C CYS A 4 -5.88 31.34 11.46
N ALA A 5 -5.17 32.48 11.52
CA ALA A 5 -4.29 32.93 10.44
C ALA A 5 -2.99 32.10 10.32
N LEU A 6 -2.46 31.61 11.45
CA LEU A 6 -1.22 30.81 11.48
C LEU A 6 -1.39 29.40 10.89
N PHE A 7 -2.58 28.82 11.00
CA PHE A 7 -2.84 27.48 10.44
C PHE A 7 -2.91 27.51 8.91
N THR A 8 -3.54 28.55 8.35
CA THR A 8 -3.58 28.79 6.90
C THR A 8 -2.23 29.16 6.28
N GLN A 9 -1.32 29.77 7.04
CA GLN A 9 0.01 30.13 6.52
C GLN A 9 0.92 28.90 6.42
N ILE A 10 0.85 28.01 7.42
CA ILE A 10 1.61 26.75 7.43
C ILE A 10 1.19 25.88 6.24
N ASP A 11 -0.11 25.70 5.99
CA ASP A 11 -0.60 24.92 4.84
C ASP A 11 -0.18 25.50 3.48
N LYS A 12 -0.04 26.83 3.37
CA LYS A 12 0.37 27.50 2.13
C LYS A 12 1.87 27.33 1.85
N ASP A 13 2.69 27.41 2.90
CA ASP A 13 4.14 27.19 2.81
C ASP A 13 4.47 25.71 2.45
N TRP A 14 3.66 24.74 2.90
CA TRP A 14 3.82 23.33 2.51
C TRP A 14 3.43 23.06 1.05
N VAL A 15 2.42 23.75 0.51
CA VAL A 15 1.98 23.58 -0.90
C VAL A 15 2.95 24.23 -1.90
N GLU A 16 3.67 25.28 -1.51
CA GLU A 16 4.69 25.92 -2.35
C GLU A 16 6.04 25.18 -2.35
N ALA A 17 6.42 24.51 -1.25
CA ALA A 17 7.62 23.68 -1.21
C ALA A 17 7.48 22.38 -2.04
N ASP A 18 6.27 21.83 -2.17
CA ASP A 18 6.00 20.61 -2.93
C ASP A 18 5.99 20.86 -4.46
N ASN A 19 5.75 22.10 -4.90
CA ASN A 19 5.76 22.49 -6.32
C ASN A 19 7.16 22.77 -6.89
N ALA A 20 8.18 22.99 -6.05
CA ALA A 20 9.56 23.20 -6.51
C ALA A 20 10.30 21.89 -6.77
N ASN A 21 9.81 20.77 -6.25
CA ASN A 21 10.32 19.44 -6.59
C ASN A 21 9.60 18.95 -7.85
N MET A 22 9.98 19.51 -9.00
CA MET A 22 9.78 18.85 -10.30
C MET A 22 10.16 17.39 -10.11
N ALA A 23 9.15 16.51 -10.03
CA ALA A 23 9.32 15.10 -9.73
C ALA A 23 10.46 14.57 -10.60
N ALA A 24 11.62 14.33 -9.99
CA ALA A 24 12.79 13.88 -10.72
C ALA A 24 12.41 12.52 -11.33
N VAL A 25 12.09 12.52 -12.63
CA VAL A 25 11.67 11.31 -13.32
C VAL A 25 12.88 10.41 -13.42
N ILE A 26 13.01 9.50 -12.46
CA ILE A 26 14.04 8.47 -12.47
C ILE A 26 13.65 7.41 -13.50
N SER A 27 14.54 7.18 -14.46
CA SER A 27 14.36 6.12 -15.45
C SER A 27 14.55 4.76 -14.76
N ALA A 28 13.48 3.97 -14.69
CA ALA A 28 13.53 2.62 -14.16
C ALA A 28 13.54 1.58 -15.29
N PRO A 29 14.41 0.56 -15.25
CA PRO A 29 14.35 -0.54 -16.21
C PRO A 29 12.97 -1.23 -16.18
N LYS A 30 12.37 -1.46 -17.35
CA LYS A 30 11.08 -2.17 -17.47
C LYS A 30 11.10 -3.55 -16.79
N SER A 31 12.26 -4.22 -16.78
CA SER A 31 12.47 -5.49 -16.10
C SER A 31 12.31 -5.39 -14.58
N TRP A 32 12.71 -4.27 -13.98
CA TRP A 32 12.56 -4.01 -12.56
C TRP A 32 11.10 -3.76 -12.19
N VAL A 33 10.40 -2.91 -12.96
CA VAL A 33 8.95 -2.68 -12.79
C VAL A 33 8.17 -3.99 -12.96
N ALA A 34 8.58 -4.85 -13.89
CA ALA A 34 8.00 -6.19 -14.06
C ALA A 34 8.23 -7.12 -12.86
N SER A 35 9.31 -6.96 -12.11
CA SER A 35 9.55 -7.71 -10.87
C SER A 35 8.65 -7.22 -9.73
N VAL A 36 8.43 -5.91 -9.63
CA VAL A 36 7.46 -5.32 -8.69
C VAL A 36 6.04 -5.82 -9.01
N GLY A 37 5.67 -5.88 -10.29
CA GLY A 37 4.40 -6.43 -10.75
C GLY A 37 4.20 -7.93 -10.48
N ARG A 38 5.23 -8.65 -10.02
CA ARG A 38 5.16 -10.05 -9.58
C ARG A 38 5.23 -10.21 -8.06
N LEU A 39 5.26 -9.11 -7.30
CA LEU A 39 5.24 -9.19 -5.84
C LEU A 39 3.96 -9.87 -5.37
N SER A 40 4.15 -10.84 -4.50
CA SER A 40 3.09 -11.52 -3.76
C SER A 40 3.57 -11.71 -2.33
N LEU A 41 2.65 -12.01 -1.43
CA LEU A 41 3.03 -12.46 -0.10
C LEU A 41 3.82 -13.78 -0.21
N PRO A 42 4.76 -14.05 0.71
CA PRO A 42 5.40 -15.36 0.77
C PRO A 42 4.34 -16.46 0.92
N LYS A 43 4.53 -17.61 0.25
CA LYS A 43 3.56 -18.72 0.25
C LYS A 43 3.15 -19.19 1.65
N LYS A 44 4.07 -19.13 2.62
CA LYS A 44 3.77 -19.44 4.03
C LYS A 44 2.78 -18.44 4.62
N THR A 45 2.96 -17.15 4.34
CA THR A 45 2.10 -16.06 4.78
C THR A 45 0.72 -16.13 4.12
N GLU A 46 0.66 -16.41 2.81
CA GLU A 46 -0.62 -16.61 2.10
C GLU A 46 -1.44 -17.74 2.73
N ARG A 47 -0.81 -18.88 3.02
CA ARG A 47 -1.48 -20.00 3.71
C ARG A 47 -1.98 -19.62 5.11
N ARG A 48 -1.19 -18.85 5.87
CA ARG A 48 -1.59 -18.39 7.20
C ARG A 48 -2.77 -17.42 7.13
N LEU A 49 -2.73 -16.48 6.20
CA LEU A 49 -3.82 -15.54 5.95
C LEU A 49 -5.11 -16.31 5.57
N HIS A 50 -5.02 -17.28 4.66
CA HIS A 50 -6.17 -18.10 4.27
C HIS A 50 -6.77 -18.88 5.46
N ALA A 51 -5.93 -19.54 6.26
CA ALA A 51 -6.40 -20.27 7.44
C ALA A 51 -7.05 -19.35 8.49
N LEU A 52 -6.58 -18.12 8.64
CA LEU A 52 -7.18 -17.13 9.54
C LEU A 52 -8.51 -16.60 8.99
N MET A 53 -8.62 -16.40 7.67
CA MET A 53 -9.89 -16.01 7.02
C MET A 53 -10.94 -17.11 7.13
N GLU A 54 -10.56 -18.36 6.93
CA GLU A 54 -11.46 -19.51 7.12
C GLU A 54 -12.01 -19.56 8.55
N ARG A 55 -11.12 -19.47 9.55
CA ARG A 55 -11.53 -19.43 10.97
C ARG A 55 -12.28 -18.17 11.36
N ASN A 56 -12.07 -17.05 10.68
CA ASN A 56 -12.85 -15.83 10.86
C ASN A 56 -14.30 -16.06 10.45
N ASN A 57 -14.52 -16.71 9.30
CA ASN A 57 -15.86 -17.02 8.79
C ASN A 57 -16.62 -17.94 9.75
N ASP A 58 -15.92 -18.85 10.42
CA ASP A 58 -16.49 -19.74 11.44
C ASP A 58 -16.65 -19.05 12.82
N GLY A 59 -16.22 -17.80 12.99
CA GLY A 59 -16.27 -17.08 14.26
C GLY A 59 -15.29 -17.58 15.33
N GLN A 60 -14.30 -18.39 14.93
CA GLN A 60 -13.38 -19.13 15.82
C GLN A 60 -12.05 -18.41 16.09
N LEU A 61 -11.93 -17.13 15.74
CA LEU A 61 -10.71 -16.38 16.00
C LEU A 61 -10.58 -15.97 17.47
N THR A 62 -9.37 -16.12 17.99
CA THR A 62 -8.97 -15.47 19.24
C THR A 62 -8.72 -13.97 19.02
N ALA A 63 -8.61 -13.19 20.11
CA ALA A 63 -8.29 -11.77 20.02
C ALA A 63 -6.90 -11.47 19.45
N THR A 64 -5.94 -12.39 19.63
CA THR A 64 -4.60 -12.27 19.04
C THR A 64 -4.65 -12.56 17.54
N GLU A 65 -5.38 -13.59 17.14
CA GLU A 65 -5.51 -13.97 15.73
C GLU A 65 -6.32 -12.96 14.92
N ARG A 66 -7.29 -12.27 15.54
CA ARG A 66 -7.97 -11.12 14.91
C ARG A 66 -6.98 -10.00 14.57
N ARG A 67 -6.06 -9.68 15.48
CA ARG A 67 -5.02 -8.66 15.25
C ARG A 67 -4.02 -9.10 14.18
N GLU A 68 -3.61 -10.36 14.21
CA GLU A 68 -2.76 -10.95 13.18
C GLU A 68 -3.43 -10.91 11.80
N LEU A 69 -4.70 -11.32 11.73
CA LEU A 69 -5.48 -11.28 10.49
C LEU A 69 -5.58 -9.85 9.94
N ALA A 70 -5.90 -8.87 10.78
CA ALA A 70 -6.00 -7.47 10.37
C ALA A 70 -4.67 -6.96 9.76
N ALA A 71 -3.54 -7.22 10.42
CA ALA A 71 -2.23 -6.83 9.92
C ALA A 71 -1.85 -7.54 8.60
N LEU A 72 -2.21 -8.82 8.46
CA LEU A 72 -1.95 -9.57 7.23
C LEU A 72 -2.81 -9.11 6.06
N VAL A 73 -4.07 -8.74 6.31
CA VAL A 73 -4.98 -8.18 5.30
C VAL A 73 -4.46 -6.83 4.82
N GLU A 74 -4.16 -5.91 5.74
CA GLU A 74 -3.60 -4.59 5.41
C GLU A 74 -2.34 -4.73 4.54
N TRP A 75 -1.44 -5.65 4.90
CA TRP A 75 -0.23 -5.86 4.11
C TRP A 75 -0.54 -6.45 2.72
N SER A 76 -1.50 -7.38 2.63
CA SER A 76 -1.92 -7.96 1.34
C SER A 76 -2.53 -6.94 0.39
N GLU A 77 -3.28 -5.97 0.93
CA GLU A 77 -3.87 -4.87 0.17
C GLU A 77 -2.79 -3.93 -0.36
N ASN A 78 -1.84 -3.53 0.51
CA ASN A 78 -0.72 -2.68 0.13
C ASN A 78 0.13 -3.31 -0.99
N VAL A 79 0.44 -4.62 -0.90
CA VAL A 79 1.16 -5.34 -1.96
C VAL A 79 0.33 -5.37 -3.25
N SER A 80 -0.99 -5.55 -3.15
CA SER A 80 -1.88 -5.58 -4.31
C SER A 80 -1.95 -4.23 -5.02
N LEU A 81 -1.98 -3.12 -4.28
CA LEU A 81 -1.95 -1.77 -4.85
C LEU A 81 -0.63 -1.49 -5.58
N ILE A 82 0.51 -1.81 -4.96
CA ILE A 82 1.83 -1.66 -5.57
C ILE A 82 1.94 -2.50 -6.85
N ARG A 83 1.43 -3.75 -6.81
CA ARG A 83 1.39 -4.63 -7.96
C ARG A 83 0.54 -4.06 -9.08
N ALA A 84 -0.64 -3.55 -8.76
CA ALA A 84 -1.55 -2.94 -9.73
C ALA A 84 -0.91 -1.73 -10.42
N GLU A 85 -0.26 -0.84 -9.67
CA GLU A 85 0.42 0.32 -10.23
C GLU A 85 1.60 -0.10 -11.13
N ALA A 86 2.39 -1.09 -10.71
CA ALA A 86 3.47 -1.62 -11.54
C ALA A 86 2.96 -2.23 -12.86
N LEU A 87 1.82 -2.92 -12.85
CA LEU A 87 1.20 -3.48 -14.06
C LEU A 87 0.66 -2.37 -14.97
N LYS A 88 0.03 -1.34 -14.39
CA LYS A 88 -0.45 -0.16 -15.10
C LYS A 88 0.70 0.56 -15.83
N LEU A 89 1.84 0.75 -15.18
CA LEU A 89 3.05 1.33 -15.79
C LEU A 89 3.60 0.48 -16.95
N LEU A 90 3.32 -0.82 -16.96
CA LEU A 90 3.71 -1.75 -18.04
C LEU A 90 2.64 -1.89 -19.13
N GLY A 91 1.49 -1.19 -19.01
CA GLY A 91 0.35 -1.34 -19.92
C GLY A 91 -0.34 -2.70 -19.82
N ARG A 92 -0.21 -3.40 -18.68
CA ARG A 92 -0.82 -4.70 -18.42
C ARG A 92 -1.99 -4.53 -17.47
N GLN A 93 -3.02 -5.37 -17.61
CA GLN A 93 -4.12 -5.39 -16.65
C GLN A 93 -3.72 -6.23 -15.41
N PRO A 94 -4.04 -5.76 -14.19
CA PRO A 94 -4.02 -6.61 -13.01
C PRO A 94 -5.05 -7.74 -13.18
N ALA A 95 -4.61 -8.98 -12.92
CA ALA A 95 -5.49 -10.15 -12.83
C ALA A 95 -6.14 -10.26 -11.45
#